data_AF-A0A662Q7S7-F1
#
_entry.id   AF-A0A662Q7S7-F1
#
_cell.length_a   1.000
_cell.length_b   1.000
_cell.length_c   1.000
_cell.angle_alpha   90.00
_cell.angle_beta   90.00
_cell.angle_gamma   90.00
#
_symmetry.space_group_name_H-M   'P 1'
#
loop_
_entity.id
_entity.type
_entity.pdbx_description
1 polymer ?
#
loop_
_entity_poly.entity_id
_entity_poly.type
_entity_poly.pdbx_seq_one_letter_code
_entity_poly.pdbx_strand_id
1 'polypeptide(L)'
;MEEATMKTSLRTIFPILSIISLILLSSLSPTAAIEQNITMPLAEVESVKFIAMSLSVTICAIGAAYAVAKISIAAIASATEKPEILGRTIIFVGLAEGIAIYGLLVAFLIWIS
;
A
#
# COMPACT_ATOMS: atom_id res chain seq x y z
N MET A 1 15.33 1.03 -32.83
CA MET A 1 13.95 0.57 -32.55
C MET A 1 13.58 0.66 -31.07
N GLU A 2 14.51 1.05 -30.18
CA GLU A 2 14.30 1.14 -28.71
C GLU A 2 13.63 2.45 -28.24
N GLU A 3 13.87 3.57 -28.93
CA GLU A 3 13.29 4.88 -28.63
C GLU A 3 11.74 4.91 -28.71
N ALA A 4 11.15 4.08 -29.56
CA ALA A 4 9.71 4.06 -29.82
C ALA A 4 8.93 3.29 -28.74
N THR A 5 9.52 2.26 -28.14
CA THR A 5 8.89 1.49 -27.06
C THR A 5 8.89 2.27 -25.74
N MET A 6 9.96 3.02 -25.46
CA MET A 6 10.05 3.86 -24.25
C MET A 6 9.04 5.01 -24.25
N LYS A 7 8.87 5.72 -25.38
CA LYS A 7 7.88 6.81 -25.49
C LYS A 7 6.43 6.31 -25.40
N THR A 8 6.15 5.08 -25.84
CA THR A 8 4.81 4.49 -25.80
C THR A 8 4.45 4.04 -24.38
N SER A 9 5.39 3.43 -23.64
CA SER A 9 5.18 3.04 -22.24
C SER A 9 5.06 4.26 -21.32
N LEU A 10 5.86 5.31 -21.52
CA LEU A 10 5.77 6.54 -20.72
C LEU A 10 4.44 7.30 -20.96
N ARG A 11 3.89 7.25 -22.19
CA ARG A 11 2.57 7.81 -22.52
C ARG A 11 1.41 7.03 -21.91
N THR A 12 1.54 5.74 -21.60
CA THR A 12 0.48 4.94 -20.97
C THR A 12 0.55 4.95 -19.44
N ILE A 13 1.74 5.08 -18.85
CA ILE A 13 1.92 5.11 -17.39
C ILE A 13 1.40 6.41 -16.77
N PHE A 14 1.64 7.56 -17.41
CA PHE A 14 1.21 8.87 -16.90
C PHE A 14 -0.32 9.02 -16.72
N PRO A 15 -1.18 8.62 -17.69
CA PRO A 15 -2.62 8.66 -17.50
C PRO A 15 -3.12 7.63 -16.49
N ILE A 16 -2.52 6.43 -16.43
CA ILE A 16 -2.91 5.40 -15.44
C ILE A 16 -2.62 5.89 -14.02
N LEU A 17 -1.45 6.48 -13.78
CA LEU A 17 -1.09 7.07 -12.49
C LEU A 17 -2.00 8.26 -12.13
N SER A 18 -2.38 9.08 -13.11
CA SER A 18 -3.31 10.19 -12.93
C SER A 18 -4.73 9.71 -12.56
N ILE A 19 -5.22 8.65 -13.22
CA ILE A 19 -6.53 8.04 -12.91
C ILE A 19 -6.52 7.43 -11.51
N ILE A 20 -5.46 6.74 -11.11
CA ILE A 20 -5.29 6.21 -9.76
C ILE A 20 -5.28 7.35 -8.74
N SER A 21 -4.52 8.42 -8.99
CA SER A 21 -4.48 9.61 -8.14
C SER A 21 -5.85 10.28 -8.01
N LEU A 22 -6.62 10.37 -9.09
CA LEU A 22 -7.97 10.95 -9.12
C LEU A 22 -9.00 10.11 -8.34
N ILE A 23 -8.86 8.78 -8.37
CA ILE A 23 -9.67 7.84 -7.57
C ILE A 23 -9.34 7.99 -6.08
N LEU A 24 -8.07 8.16 -5.72
CA LEU A 24 -7.68 8.47 -4.34
C LEU A 24 -8.21 9.83 -3.88
N LEU A 25 -8.20 10.85 -4.75
CA LEU A 25 -8.67 12.20 -4.42
C LEU A 25 -10.19 12.29 -4.24
N SER A 26 -10.96 11.48 -4.98
CA SER A 26 -12.43 11.41 -4.86
C SER A 26 -12.91 10.66 -3.61
N SER A 27 -12.00 10.00 -2.89
CA SER A 27 -12.28 9.41 -1.57
C SER A 27 -12.24 10.45 -0.44
N LEU A 28 -11.78 11.67 -0.72
CA LEU A 28 -11.68 12.75 0.25
C LEU A 28 -12.97 13.57 0.28
N SER A 29 -13.93 13.14 1.10
CA SER A 29 -15.16 13.92 1.33
C SER A 29 -14.83 15.19 2.14
N PRO A 30 -15.33 16.38 1.76
CA PRO A 30 -15.13 17.60 2.54
C PRO A 30 -15.96 17.53 3.83
N THR A 31 -15.31 17.34 4.97
CA THR A 31 -15.98 17.50 6.27
C THR A 31 -16.16 18.99 6.53
N ALA A 32 -17.41 19.46 6.48
CA ALA A 32 -17.76 20.81 6.89
C ALA A 32 -17.73 20.87 8.42
N ALA A 33 -16.94 21.78 8.98
CA ALA A 33 -16.78 21.97 10.41
C ALA A 33 -18.08 22.51 11.04
N ILE A 34 -18.74 21.72 11.92
CA ILE A 34 -19.71 22.20 12.91
C ILE A 34 -19.61 21.36 14.21
N GLU A 35 -19.16 22.06 15.26
CA GLU A 35 -19.39 21.91 16.72
C GLU A 35 -19.20 20.55 17.45
N GLN A 36 -18.13 20.49 18.26
CA GLN A 36 -17.94 19.49 19.32
C GLN A 36 -18.90 19.73 20.49
N ASN A 37 -19.98 18.95 20.55
CA ASN A 37 -20.67 18.66 21.80
C ASN A 37 -20.27 17.24 22.24
N ILE A 38 -19.63 17.14 23.40
CA ILE A 38 -19.15 15.87 23.98
C ILE A 38 -20.37 15.08 24.44
N THR A 39 -20.99 14.35 23.51
CA THR A 39 -21.89 13.22 23.78
C THR A 39 -21.78 12.34 22.55
N MET A 40 -20.82 11.42 22.57
CA MET A 40 -20.45 10.58 21.42
C MET A 40 -21.67 9.78 20.91
N PRO A 41 -22.26 10.14 19.77
CA PRO A 41 -23.28 9.33 19.13
C PRO A 41 -22.58 8.12 18.51
N LEU A 42 -23.13 6.92 18.62
CA LEU A 42 -22.51 5.66 18.15
C LEU A 42 -22.00 5.70 16.69
N ALA A 43 -22.54 6.58 15.84
CA ALA A 43 -22.11 6.77 14.45
C ALA A 43 -20.71 7.41 14.30
N GLU A 44 -20.27 8.22 15.26
CA GLU A 44 -18.96 8.90 15.17
C GLU A 44 -17.81 7.95 15.52
N VAL A 45 -18.03 7.01 16.45
CA VAL A 45 -17.04 5.99 16.84
C VAL A 45 -16.72 5.05 15.68
N GLU A 46 -17.74 4.63 14.92
CA GLU A 46 -17.56 3.80 13.72
C GLU A 46 -16.76 4.52 12.62
N SER A 47 -16.97 5.83 12.47
CA SER A 47 -16.21 6.63 11.48
C SER A 47 -14.72 6.71 11.81
N VAL A 48 -14.38 6.88 13.09
CA VAL A 48 -12.98 6.89 13.55
C VAL A 48 -12.31 5.53 13.35
N LYS A 49 -13.05 4.42 13.53
CA LYS A 49 -12.54 3.07 13.23
C LYS A 49 -12.14 2.92 11.77
N PHE A 50 -12.97 3.36 10.81
CA PHE A 50 -12.63 3.27 9.38
C PHE A 50 -11.38 4.06 9.01
N ILE A 51 -11.23 5.26 9.58
CA ILE A 51 -10.02 6.07 9.36
C ILE A 51 -8.79 5.36 9.94
N ALA A 52 -8.88 4.86 11.18
CA ALA A 52 -7.78 4.14 11.82
C ALA A 52 -7.38 2.86 11.04
N MET A 53 -8.36 2.10 10.55
CA MET A 53 -8.12 0.91 9.72
C MET A 53 -7.40 1.26 8.42
N SER A 54 -7.86 2.27 7.68
CA SER A 54 -7.23 2.68 6.41
C SER A 54 -5.80 3.19 6.59
N LEU A 55 -5.54 3.96 7.66
CA LEU A 55 -4.19 4.44 7.98
C LEU A 55 -3.25 3.29 8.36
N SER A 56 -3.71 2.33 9.17
CA SER A 56 -2.92 1.15 9.56
C SER A 56 -2.43 0.38 8.32
N VAL A 57 -3.34 0.03 7.42
CA VAL A 57 -3.02 -0.75 6.21
C VAL A 57 -2.09 0.04 5.29
N THR A 58 -2.39 1.32 5.04
CA THR A 58 -1.64 2.13 4.07
C THR A 58 -0.19 2.37 4.52
N ILE A 59 0.03 2.72 5.80
CA ILE A 59 1.38 2.98 6.32
C ILE A 59 2.22 1.69 6.30
N CYS A 60 1.65 0.57 6.72
CA CYS A 60 2.31 -0.74 6.64
C CYS A 60 2.61 -1.15 5.20
N ALA A 61 1.66 -0.95 4.27
CA ALA A 61 1.84 -1.30 2.87
C ALA A 61 2.97 -0.49 2.20
N ILE A 62 3.13 0.79 2.54
CA ILE A 62 4.24 1.62 2.03
C ILE A 62 5.59 1.07 2.54
N GLY A 63 5.68 0.75 3.83
CA GLY A 63 6.89 0.15 4.42
C GLY A 63 7.23 -1.22 3.82
N ALA A 64 6.22 -2.08 3.64
CA ALA A 64 6.36 -3.38 2.99
C ALA A 64 6.82 -3.24 1.54
N ALA A 65 6.22 -2.34 0.76
CA ALA A 65 6.58 -2.10 -0.64
C ALA A 65 8.06 -1.68 -0.77
N TYR A 66 8.55 -0.81 0.12
CA TYR A 66 9.95 -0.42 0.13
C TYR A 66 10.89 -1.60 0.42
N ALA A 67 10.59 -2.39 1.46
CA ALA A 67 11.39 -3.56 1.83
C ALA A 67 11.40 -4.61 0.72
N VAL A 68 10.22 -4.95 0.19
CA VAL A 68 10.04 -5.92 -0.90
C VAL A 68 10.77 -5.47 -2.15
N ALA A 69 10.71 -4.18 -2.52
CA ALA A 69 11.42 -3.66 -3.68
C ALA A 69 12.94 -3.87 -3.55
N LYS A 70 13.53 -3.52 -2.40
CA LYS A 70 14.96 -3.70 -2.13
C LYS A 70 15.39 -5.17 -2.20
N ILE A 71 14.64 -6.05 -1.53
CA ILE A 71 14.96 -7.48 -1.46
C ILE A 71 14.81 -8.13 -2.83
N SER A 72 13.77 -7.77 -3.59
CA SER A 72 13.50 -8.35 -4.91
C SER A 72 14.55 -7.98 -5.94
N ILE A 73 15.08 -6.75 -5.91
CA ILE A 73 16.18 -6.32 -6.79
C ILE A 73 17.43 -7.17 -6.51
N ALA A 74 17.80 -7.33 -5.24
CA ALA A 74 18.93 -8.18 -4.86
C ALA A 74 18.69 -9.66 -5.23
N ALA A 75 17.47 -10.15 -5.03
CA ALA A 75 17.07 -11.51 -5.37
C ALA A 75 17.28 -11.83 -6.85
N ILE A 76 16.76 -10.97 -7.72
CA ILE A 76 16.87 -11.15 -9.16
C ILE A 76 18.33 -10.99 -9.60
N ALA A 77 19.04 -9.99 -9.07
CA ALA A 77 20.45 -9.77 -9.40
C ALA A 77 21.33 -10.96 -9.01
N SER A 78 21.09 -11.61 -7.87
CA SER A 78 21.88 -12.79 -7.48
C SER A 78 21.40 -14.07 -8.19
N ALA A 79 20.13 -14.14 -8.60
CA ALA A 79 19.59 -15.26 -9.35
C ALA A 79 20.13 -15.36 -10.78
N THR A 80 20.58 -14.25 -11.39
CA THR A 80 21.25 -14.28 -12.71
C THR A 80 22.62 -14.95 -12.64
N GLU A 81 23.34 -14.79 -11.53
CA GLU A 81 24.63 -15.47 -11.32
C GLU A 81 24.46 -16.92 -10.86
N LYS A 82 23.50 -17.16 -9.95
CA LYS A 82 23.25 -18.47 -9.34
C LYS A 82 21.74 -18.75 -9.30
N PRO A 83 21.16 -19.46 -10.28
CA PRO A 83 19.71 -19.70 -10.29
C PRO A 83 19.25 -20.54 -9.08
N GLU A 84 20.14 -21.36 -8.53
CA GLU A 84 19.91 -22.22 -7.36
C GLU A 84 19.55 -21.45 -6.09
N ILE A 85 19.92 -20.17 -5.97
CA ILE A 85 19.63 -19.37 -4.77
C ILE A 85 18.27 -18.68 -4.81
N LEU A 86 17.61 -18.62 -5.98
CA LEU A 86 16.31 -17.94 -6.14
C LEU A 86 15.27 -18.43 -5.12
N GLY A 87 15.18 -19.75 -4.91
CA GLY A 87 14.24 -20.35 -3.97
C GLY A 87 14.44 -19.89 -2.53
N ARG A 88 15.70 -19.66 -2.11
CA ARG A 88 16.01 -19.12 -0.78
C ARG A 88 15.64 -17.65 -0.67
N THR A 89 15.81 -16.89 -1.75
CA THR A 89 15.52 -15.46 -1.71
C THR A 89 14.02 -15.13 -1.68
N ILE A 90 13.18 -15.99 -2.26
CA ILE A 90 11.72 -15.87 -2.18
C ILE A 90 11.22 -15.89 -0.71
N ILE A 91 11.89 -16.63 0.17
CA ILE A 91 11.56 -16.67 1.61
C ILE A 91 11.74 -15.29 2.26
N PHE A 92 12.81 -14.56 1.91
CA PHE A 92 13.05 -13.21 2.44
C PHE A 92 12.04 -12.19 1.89
N VAL A 93 11.59 -12.36 0.65
CA VAL A 93 10.51 -11.55 0.08
C VAL A 93 9.20 -11.79 0.83
N GLY A 94 8.84 -13.06 1.09
CA GLY A 94 7.65 -13.40 1.88
C GLY A 94 7.72 -12.90 3.31
N LEU A 95 8.90 -12.95 3.95
CA LEU A 95 9.09 -12.37 5.29
C LEU A 95 8.90 -10.84 5.29
N ALA A 96 9.29 -10.15 4.21
CA ALA A 96 9.09 -8.72 4.08
C ALA A 96 7.62 -8.34 3.84
N GLU A 97 6.85 -9.18 3.14
CA GLU A 97 5.40 -9.01 2.96
C GLU A 97 4.65 -9.06 4.31
N GLY A 98 5.19 -9.78 5.29
CA GLY A 98 4.62 -9.88 6.64
C GLY A 98 4.31 -8.54 7.29
N ILE A 99 5.04 -7.46 6.93
CA ILE A 99 4.76 -6.09 7.39
C ILE A 99 3.35 -5.63 6.95
N ALA A 100 2.96 -5.90 5.71
CA ALA A 100 1.64 -5.53 5.20
C ALA A 100 0.52 -6.37 5.84
N ILE A 101 0.78 -7.67 6.03
CA ILE A 101 -0.18 -8.59 6.68
C ILE A 101 -0.42 -8.17 8.13
N TYR A 102 0.60 -7.68 8.85
CA TYR A 102 0.41 -7.13 10.18
C TYR A 102 -0.48 -5.88 10.19
N GLY A 103 -0.33 -4.97 9.22
CA GLY A 103 -1.20 -3.79 9.09
C GLY A 103 -2.67 -4.16 8.83
N LEU A 104 -2.90 -5.21 8.04
CA LEU A 104 -4.22 -5.77 7.75
C LEU A 104 -4.81 -6.52 8.96
N LEU A 105 -3.97 -7.24 9.71
CA LEU A 105 -4.35 -7.89 10.96
C LEU A 105 -4.80 -6.85 12.00
N VAL A 106 -4.05 -5.76 12.17
CA VAL A 106 -4.43 -4.67 13.08
C VAL A 106 -5.73 -4.00 12.63
N ALA A 107 -5.95 -3.83 11.33
CA ALA A 107 -7.22 -3.33 10.83
C ALA A 107 -8.39 -4.25 11.18
N PHE A 108 -8.23 -5.58 11.07
CA PHE A 108 -9.26 -6.52 11.52
C PHE A 108 -9.47 -6.52 13.04
N LEU A 109 -8.41 -6.31 13.83
CA LEU A 109 -8.55 -6.14 15.28
C LEU A 109 -9.37 -4.89 15.62
N ILE A 110 -9.17 -3.79 14.91
CA ILE A 110 -9.96 -2.56 15.06
C ILE A 110 -11.42 -2.76 14.61
N TRP A 111 -11.64 -3.58 13.58
CA TRP A 111 -12.99 -3.88 13.10
C TRP A 111 -13.83 -4.65 14.14
N ILE A 112 -13.22 -5.65 14.79
CA ILE A 112 -13.93 -6.50 15.75
C ILE A 112 -13.97 -5.94 17.19
N SER A 113 -13.05 -5.03 17.55
CA SER A 113 -13.05 -4.33 18.84
C SER A 113 -14.08 -3.21 18.86
#